data_AF-I0K6J2-F1
#
_entry.id   AF-I0K6J2-F1
#
_cell.length_a   1.000
_cell.length_b   1.000
_cell.length_c   1.000
_cell.angle_alpha   90.00
_cell.angle_beta   90.00
_cell.angle_gamma   90.00
#
_symmetry.space_group_name_H-M   'P 1'
#
loop_
_entity.id
_entity.type
_entity.pdbx_description
1 polymer ?
#
loop_
_entity_poly.entity_id
_entity_poly.type
_entity_poly.pdbx_seq_one_letter_code
_entity_poly.pdbx_strand_id
1 'polypeptide(L)'
;MTEQLKQCILSYLNLRRSLLWTLREINHQRADWYHDIGLTAAIKRQRERDASGWNFAELQQIADWTGASKQPIILLKSKLVDVPGLVARMPVHDRQRFYQKCNMDLQKLNVRVHNINAWKLDELERIVKYIDEVGQR
;
A
#
# COMPACT_ATOMS: atom_id res chain seq x y z
N MET A 1 -5.76 -10.52 14.89
CA MET A 1 -4.76 -10.45 13.78
C MET A 1 -5.33 -9.72 12.56
N THR A 2 -6.52 -10.09 12.06
CA THR A 2 -7.20 -9.40 10.93
C THR A 2 -7.48 -7.92 11.22
N GLU A 3 -7.96 -7.59 12.42
CA GLU A 3 -8.21 -6.19 12.80
C GLU A 3 -6.92 -5.36 12.84
N GLN A 4 -5.82 -5.92 13.36
CA GLN A 4 -4.52 -5.24 13.35
C GLN A 4 -4.02 -4.99 11.92
N LEU A 5 -4.16 -5.97 11.01
CA LEU A 5 -3.81 -5.79 9.60
C LEU A 5 -4.64 -4.66 8.97
N LYS A 6 -5.95 -4.64 9.22
CA LYS A 6 -6.84 -3.56 8.77
C LYS A 6 -6.38 -2.20 9.28
N GLN A 7 -6.09 -2.06 10.57
CA GLN A 7 -5.60 -0.79 11.14
C GLN A 7 -4.27 -0.35 10.54
N CYS A 8 -3.35 -1.29 10.26
CA CYS A 8 -2.10 -1.00 9.56
C CYS A 8 -2.34 -0.51 8.13
N ILE A 9 -3.26 -1.14 7.39
CA ILE A 9 -3.62 -0.71 6.04
C ILE A 9 -4.24 0.69 6.08
N LEU A 10 -5.22 0.94 6.94
CA LEU A 10 -5.87 2.24 7.06
C LEU A 10 -4.89 3.36 7.43
N SER A 11 -3.99 3.10 8.38
CA SER A 11 -2.94 4.05 8.77
C SER A 11 -2.02 4.39 7.60
N TYR A 12 -1.61 3.38 6.82
CA TYR A 12 -0.83 3.59 5.61
C TYR A 12 -1.59 4.39 4.55
N LEU A 13 -2.87 4.08 4.30
CA LEU A 13 -3.69 4.80 3.32
C LEU A 13 -3.83 6.28 3.68
N ASN A 14 -4.00 6.58 4.97
CA ASN A 14 -4.05 7.95 5.48
C ASN A 14 -2.71 8.68 5.32
N LEU A 15 -1.61 8.04 5.70
CA LEU A 15 -0.26 8.60 5.49
C LEU A 15 -0.02 8.89 4.01
N ARG A 16 -0.29 7.91 3.14
CA ARG A 16 -0.13 8.07 1.69
C ARG A 16 -0.92 9.26 1.18
N ARG A 17 -2.19 9.40 1.57
CA ARG A 17 -3.02 10.54 1.17
C ARG A 17 -2.40 11.87 1.61
N SER A 18 -1.91 11.94 2.84
CA SER A 18 -1.24 13.12 3.38
C SER A 18 0.02 13.47 2.59
N LEU A 19 0.92 12.51 2.37
CA LEU A 19 2.16 12.72 1.63
C LEU A 19 1.92 13.19 0.20
N LEU A 20 0.96 12.57 -0.51
CA LEU A 20 0.64 12.97 -1.88
C LEU A 20 -0.02 14.35 -1.95
N TRP A 21 -0.76 14.74 -0.91
CA TRP A 21 -1.30 16.08 -0.81
C TRP A 21 -0.18 17.11 -0.59
N THR A 22 0.73 16.86 0.35
CA THR A 22 1.93 17.69 0.57
C THR A 22 2.78 17.81 -0.70
N LEU A 23 2.99 16.71 -1.42
CA LEU A 23 3.71 16.73 -2.69
C LEU A 23 3.04 17.61 -3.74
N ARG A 24 1.70 17.61 -3.80
CA ARG A 24 0.97 18.46 -4.72
C ARG A 24 1.22 19.93 -4.40
N GLU A 25 1.20 20.31 -3.12
CA GLU A 25 1.51 21.68 -2.69
C GLU A 25 2.94 22.07 -3.04
N ILE A 26 3.91 21.20 -2.78
CA ILE A 26 5.32 21.49 -3.09
C ILE A 26 5.55 21.55 -4.60
N ASN A 27 4.88 20.72 -5.40
CA ASN A 27 5.00 20.77 -6.87
C ASN A 27 4.56 22.13 -7.44
N HIS A 28 3.64 22.84 -6.78
CA HIS A 28 3.28 24.21 -7.16
C HIS A 28 4.38 25.24 -6.85
N GLN A 29 5.24 24.98 -5.86
CA GLN A 29 6.29 25.89 -5.41
C GLN A 29 7.66 25.58 -6.03
N ARG A 30 7.96 24.29 -6.26
CA ARG A 30 9.28 23.80 -6.67
C ARG A 30 9.15 22.59 -7.59
N ALA A 31 9.15 22.79 -8.91
CA ALA A 31 8.83 21.74 -9.89
C ALA A 31 9.89 20.61 -10.00
N ASP A 32 11.10 20.82 -9.50
CA ASP A 32 12.28 19.93 -9.54
C ASP A 32 12.42 19.01 -8.32
N TRP A 33 11.48 19.04 -7.36
CA TRP A 33 11.50 18.23 -6.12
C TRP A 33 11.76 16.73 -6.34
N TYR A 34 11.39 16.20 -7.50
CA TYR A 34 11.58 14.79 -7.86
C TYR A 34 13.07 14.40 -7.88
N HIS A 35 13.99 15.34 -8.10
CA HIS A 35 15.43 15.11 -7.99
C HIS A 35 15.86 14.83 -6.55
N ASP A 36 15.31 15.57 -5.58
CA ASP A 36 15.69 15.46 -4.16
C ASP A 36 15.30 14.09 -3.57
N ILE A 37 14.24 13.48 -4.09
CA ILE A 37 13.79 12.14 -3.67
C ILE A 37 14.30 11.03 -4.61
N GLY A 38 15.21 11.34 -5.53
CA GLY A 38 15.87 10.35 -6.40
C GLY A 38 14.97 9.75 -7.49
N LEU A 39 13.91 10.45 -7.90
CA LEU A 39 13.08 10.05 -9.04
C LEU A 39 13.56 10.69 -10.33
N THR A 40 13.21 10.07 -11.46
CA THR A 40 13.39 10.68 -12.78
C THR A 40 12.16 11.50 -13.18
N ALA A 41 12.33 12.46 -14.08
CA ALA A 41 11.21 13.23 -14.63
C ALA A 41 10.17 12.34 -15.31
N ALA A 42 10.59 11.21 -15.89
CA ALA A 42 9.68 10.23 -16.51
C ALA A 42 8.80 9.55 -15.45
N ILE A 43 9.40 9.10 -14.33
CA ILE A 43 8.66 8.51 -13.21
C ILE A 43 7.70 9.55 -12.59
N LYS A 44 8.15 10.80 -12.41
CA LYS A 44 7.29 11.90 -11.94
C LYS A 44 6.03 12.02 -12.81
N ARG A 45 6.18 12.18 -14.13
CA ARG A 45 5.06 12.32 -15.06
C ARG A 45 4.13 11.10 -15.03
N GLN A 46 4.70 9.90 -14.89
CA GLN A 46 3.92 8.68 -14.75
C GLN A 46 3.05 8.72 -13.49
N ARG A 47 3.62 9.14 -12.36
CA ARG A 47 2.92 9.24 -11.07
C ARG A 47 1.90 10.37 -11.00
N GLU A 48 2.11 11.45 -11.73
CA GLU A 48 1.11 12.52 -11.89
C GLU A 48 -0.13 12.05 -12.68
N ARG A 49 0.06 11.15 -13.66
CA ARG A 49 -1.04 10.54 -14.42
C ARG A 49 -1.75 9.43 -13.65
N ASP A 50 -0.98 8.64 -12.90
CA ASP A 50 -1.50 7.53 -12.10
C ASP A 50 -0.96 7.60 -10.67
N ALA A 51 -1.75 8.22 -9.80
CA ALA A 51 -1.43 8.27 -8.38
C ALA A 51 -1.42 6.87 -7.76
N SER A 52 -2.15 5.88 -8.26
CA SER A 52 -2.16 4.54 -7.66
C SER A 52 -0.80 3.82 -7.78
N GLY A 53 0.04 4.25 -8.72
CA GLY A 53 1.35 3.66 -8.98
C GLY A 53 2.43 3.94 -7.93
N TRP A 54 2.20 4.85 -6.96
CA TRP A 54 3.14 5.13 -5.88
C TRP A 54 3.38 3.88 -5.01
N ASN A 55 4.63 3.40 -4.97
CA ASN A 55 5.01 2.23 -4.18
C ASN A 55 5.56 2.59 -2.79
N PHE A 56 5.76 1.59 -1.93
CA PHE A 56 6.23 1.82 -0.56
C PHE A 56 7.59 2.52 -0.48
N ALA A 57 8.55 2.16 -1.33
CA ALA A 57 9.88 2.76 -1.31
C ALA A 57 9.82 4.25 -1.69
N GLU A 58 9.08 4.58 -2.74
CA GLU A 58 8.87 5.96 -3.18
C GLU A 58 8.20 6.80 -2.08
N LEU A 59 7.13 6.27 -1.46
CA LEU A 59 6.44 6.95 -0.36
C LEU A 59 7.32 7.09 0.88
N GLN A 60 8.23 6.15 1.10
CA GLN A 60 9.20 6.21 2.19
C GLN A 60 10.23 7.33 1.96
N GLN A 61 10.71 7.49 0.73
CA GLN A 61 11.60 8.59 0.34
C GLN A 61 10.92 9.96 0.49
N ILE A 62 9.65 10.06 0.08
CA ILE A 62 8.86 11.27 0.26
C ILE A 62 8.72 11.58 1.75
N ALA A 63 8.35 10.60 2.57
CA ALA A 63 8.22 10.78 4.00
C ALA A 63 9.54 11.24 4.65
N ASP A 64 10.68 10.67 4.23
CA ASP A 64 12.00 11.09 4.69
C ASP A 64 12.29 12.55 4.33
N TRP A 65 12.01 12.94 3.08
CA TRP A 65 12.25 14.30 2.62
C TRP A 65 11.32 15.33 3.27
N THR A 66 10.07 14.99 3.53
CA THR A 66 9.10 15.88 4.20
C THR A 66 9.16 15.81 5.72
N GLY A 67 10.03 14.98 6.31
CA GLY A 67 10.10 14.77 7.76
C GLY A 67 8.87 14.06 8.37
N ALA A 68 8.05 13.40 7.56
CA ALA A 68 6.87 12.68 8.02
C ALA A 68 7.24 11.32 8.63
N SER A 69 6.45 10.85 9.60
CA SER A 69 6.69 9.54 10.21
C SER A 69 6.49 8.40 9.21
N LYS A 70 7.51 7.55 9.07
CA LYS A 70 7.50 6.34 8.23
C LYS A 70 6.84 5.13 8.92
N GLN A 71 6.44 5.26 10.18
CA GLN A 71 5.92 4.15 10.98
C GLN A 71 4.76 3.39 10.29
N PRO A 72 3.74 4.05 9.70
CA PRO A 72 2.67 3.35 9.01
C PRO A 72 3.14 2.47 7.84
N ILE A 73 4.17 2.91 7.08
CA ILE A 73 4.77 2.12 6.00
C ILE A 73 5.49 0.90 6.58
N ILE A 74 6.34 1.10 7.60
CA ILE A 74 7.13 0.03 8.21
C ILE A 74 6.21 -1.04 8.82
N LEU A 75 5.20 -0.62 9.58
CA LEU A 75 4.24 -1.51 10.22
C LEU A 75 3.39 -2.27 9.20
N LEU A 76 2.95 -1.63 8.12
CA LEU A 76 2.20 -2.36 7.09
C LEU A 76 3.09 -3.39 6.39
N LYS A 77 4.33 -3.04 6.02
CA LYS A 77 5.25 -3.98 5.37
C LYS A 77 5.49 -5.24 6.22
N SER A 78 5.66 -5.10 7.54
CA SER A 78 5.84 -6.25 8.42
C SER A 78 4.59 -7.14 8.50
N LYS A 79 3.39 -6.56 8.44
CA LYS A 79 2.12 -7.32 8.45
C LYS A 79 1.76 -7.98 7.12
N LEU A 80 2.15 -7.39 5.99
CA LEU A 80 1.85 -7.94 4.67
C LEU A 80 2.56 -9.28 4.40
N VAL A 81 3.69 -9.52 5.05
CA VAL A 81 4.41 -10.81 4.97
C VAL A 81 3.58 -11.96 5.55
N ASP A 82 2.71 -11.68 6.52
CA ASP A 82 1.88 -12.69 7.18
C ASP A 82 0.61 -13.04 6.37
N VAL A 83 0.26 -12.24 5.35
CA VAL A 83 -1.01 -12.38 4.61
C VAL A 83 -1.15 -13.74 3.92
N PRO A 84 -0.16 -14.31 3.23
CA PRO A 84 -0.32 -15.63 2.62
C PRO A 84 -0.59 -16.73 3.65
N GLY A 85 0.12 -16.71 4.79
CA GLY A 85 -0.09 -17.67 5.87
C GLY A 85 -1.45 -17.51 6.56
N LEU A 86 -1.94 -16.27 6.66
CA LEU A 86 -3.31 -15.95 7.05
C LEU A 86 -4.33 -16.59 6.10
N VAL A 87 -4.20 -16.33 4.80
CA VAL A 87 -5.12 -16.84 3.76
C VAL A 87 -5.08 -18.36 3.66
N ALA A 88 -3.90 -18.97 3.80
CA ALA A 88 -3.75 -20.43 3.76
C ALA A 88 -4.53 -21.15 4.87
N ARG A 89 -4.60 -20.54 6.07
CA ARG A 89 -5.30 -21.08 7.25
C ARG A 89 -6.82 -20.84 7.24
N MET A 90 -7.34 -20.04 6.30
CA MET A 90 -8.78 -19.81 6.20
C MET A 90 -9.52 -21.09 5.75
N PRO A 91 -10.78 -21.29 6.19
CA PRO A 91 -11.66 -22.29 5.60
C PRO A 91 -11.75 -22.13 4.08
N VAL A 92 -11.93 -23.24 3.35
CA VAL A 92 -11.89 -23.25 1.87
C VAL A 92 -12.81 -22.21 1.25
N HIS A 93 -14.04 -22.10 1.77
CA HIS A 93 -15.04 -21.13 1.30
C HIS A 93 -14.56 -19.68 1.48
N ASP A 94 -14.04 -19.33 2.65
CA ASP A 94 -13.58 -17.97 2.94
C ASP A 94 -12.31 -17.63 2.17
N ARG A 95 -11.42 -18.61 1.98
CA ARG A 95 -10.24 -18.46 1.12
C ARG A 95 -10.61 -18.18 -0.34
N GLN A 96 -11.58 -18.91 -0.89
CA GLN A 96 -12.10 -18.65 -2.24
C GLN A 96 -12.73 -17.27 -2.34
N ARG A 97 -13.52 -16.88 -1.34
CA ARG A 97 -14.14 -15.55 -1.27
C ARG A 97 -13.08 -14.44 -1.18
N PHE A 98 -12.02 -14.64 -0.39
CA PHE A 98 -10.89 -13.71 -0.33
C PHE A 98 -10.25 -13.53 -1.70
N TYR A 99 -9.92 -14.63 -2.40
CA TYR A 99 -9.31 -14.56 -3.73
C TYR A 99 -10.18 -13.80 -4.73
N GLN A 100 -11.48 -14.08 -4.75
CA GLN A 100 -12.43 -13.38 -5.62
C GLN A 100 -12.54 -11.88 -5.28
N LYS A 101 -12.78 -11.55 -4.00
CA LYS A 101 -13.01 -10.16 -3.56
C LYS A 101 -11.76 -9.29 -3.66
N CYS A 102 -10.60 -9.85 -3.36
CA CYS A 102 -9.33 -9.15 -3.41
C CYS A 102 -8.68 -9.19 -4.81
N ASN A 103 -9.25 -9.94 -5.77
CA ASN A 103 -8.64 -10.21 -7.08
C ASN A 103 -7.19 -10.74 -6.96
N MET A 104 -6.99 -11.59 -5.97
CA MET A 104 -5.71 -12.20 -5.65
C MET A 104 -5.81 -13.72 -5.81
N ASP A 105 -4.67 -14.34 -6.02
CA ASP A 105 -4.49 -15.78 -6.00
C ASP A 105 -3.18 -16.09 -5.24
N LEU A 106 -2.89 -17.38 -5.04
CA LEU A 106 -1.68 -17.80 -4.33
C LEU A 106 -0.40 -17.33 -5.02
N GLN A 107 -0.37 -17.31 -6.36
CA GLN A 107 0.80 -16.89 -7.13
C GLN A 107 1.07 -15.39 -6.93
N LYS A 108 0.04 -14.55 -7.04
CA LYS A 108 0.11 -13.11 -6.77
C LYS A 108 0.57 -12.87 -5.34
N LEU A 109 -0.01 -13.55 -4.35
CA LEU A 109 0.39 -13.41 -2.95
C LEU A 109 1.87 -13.73 -2.72
N ASN A 110 2.37 -14.81 -3.32
CA ASN A 110 3.79 -15.16 -3.24
C ASN A 110 4.67 -14.08 -3.89
N VAL A 111 4.30 -13.59 -5.07
CA VAL A 111 5.02 -12.49 -5.73
C VAL A 111 5.05 -11.24 -4.85
N ARG A 112 3.94 -10.91 -4.18
CA ARG A 112 3.83 -9.74 -3.29
C ARG A 112 4.68 -9.86 -2.02
N VAL A 113 4.84 -11.07 -1.47
CA VAL A 113 5.72 -11.28 -0.31
C VAL A 113 7.19 -11.18 -0.69
N HIS A 114 7.58 -11.68 -1.87
CA HIS A 114 8.96 -11.55 -2.35
C HIS A 114 9.29 -10.16 -2.89
N ASN A 115 8.28 -9.41 -3.36
CA ASN A 115 8.42 -8.02 -3.79
C ASN A 115 7.35 -7.15 -3.14
N ILE A 116 7.68 -6.63 -1.95
CA ILE A 116 6.77 -5.80 -1.17
C ILE A 116 6.32 -4.53 -1.91
N ASN A 117 7.14 -4.00 -2.83
CA ASN A 117 6.79 -2.82 -3.63
C ASN A 117 5.79 -3.13 -4.75
N ALA A 118 5.50 -4.41 -5.01
CA ALA A 118 4.52 -4.81 -6.02
C ALA A 118 3.07 -4.75 -5.50
N TRP A 119 2.87 -4.56 -4.18
CA TRP A 119 1.53 -4.36 -3.60
C TRP A 119 0.87 -3.12 -4.18
N LYS A 120 -0.34 -3.30 -4.70
CA LYS A 120 -1.12 -2.21 -5.27
C LYS A 120 -2.08 -1.61 -4.27
N LEU A 121 -2.41 -0.33 -4.46
CA LEU A 121 -3.35 0.39 -3.62
C LEU A 121 -4.73 -0.29 -3.59
N ASP A 122 -5.25 -0.67 -4.75
CA ASP A 122 -6.56 -1.29 -4.90
C ASP A 122 -6.64 -2.68 -4.23
N GLU A 123 -5.55 -3.44 -4.27
CA GLU A 123 -5.42 -4.72 -3.54
C GLU A 123 -5.56 -4.49 -2.03
N LEU A 124 -4.86 -3.50 -1.47
CA LEU A 124 -4.93 -3.15 -0.05
C LEU A 124 -6.33 -2.68 0.37
N GLU A 125 -6.98 -1.84 -0.44
CA GLU A 125 -8.35 -1.36 -0.20
C GLU A 125 -9.36 -2.52 -0.22
N ARG A 126 -9.21 -3.48 -1.14
CA ARG A 126 -10.07 -4.66 -1.20
C ARG A 126 -9.88 -5.58 0.01
N ILE A 127 -8.66 -5.72 0.51
CA ILE A 127 -8.38 -6.48 1.73
C ILE A 127 -9.11 -5.86 2.93
N VAL A 128 -9.10 -4.53 3.08
CA VAL A 128 -9.87 -3.85 4.14
C VAL A 128 -11.35 -4.15 4.01
N LYS A 129 -11.93 -3.98 2.81
CA LYS A 129 -13.35 -4.26 2.55
C LYS A 129 -13.71 -5.72 2.88
N TYR A 130 -12.84 -6.67 2.53
CA TYR A 130 -13.05 -8.08 2.86
C TYR A 130 -13.04 -8.31 4.38
N ILE A 131 -12.09 -7.72 5.11
CA ILE A 131 -12.02 -7.85 6.58
C ILE A 131 -13.30 -7.30 7.23
N ASP A 132 -13.81 -6.15 6.75
CA ASP A 132 -15.08 -5.57 7.23
C ASP A 132 -16.27 -6.48 6.96
N GLU A 133 -16.37 -7.08 5.77
CA GLU A 133 -17.46 -8.01 5.41
C GLU A 133 -17.44 -9.31 6.26
N VAL A 134 -16.28 -9.73 6.74
CA VAL A 134 -16.14 -10.94 7.55
C VAL A 134 -16.33 -10.64 9.04
N GLY A 135 -15.88 -9.48 9.53
CA GLY A 135 -16.03 -9.09 10.94
C GLY A 135 -17.46 -8.72 11.36
N GLN A 136 -18.39 -8.57 10.42
CA GLN A 136 -19.81 -8.33 10.67
C GLN A 136 -20.67 -9.61 10.73
N ARG A 137 -20.05 -10.79 10.57
CA ARG A 137 -20.69 -12.10 10.67
C ARG A 137 -20.40 -12.74 12.01
#